data_AF-A0A1E3LEH6-F1
#
_entry.id   AF-A0A1E3LEH6-F1
#
_cell.length_a   1.000
_cell.length_b   1.000
_cell.length_c   1.000
_cell.angle_alpha   90.00
_cell.angle_beta   90.00
_cell.angle_gamma   90.00
#
_symmetry.space_group_name_H-M   'P 1'
#
loop_
_entity.id
_entity.type
_entity.pdbx_description
1 polymer ?
#
loop_
_entity_poly.entity_id
_entity_poly.type
_entity_poly.pdbx_seq_one_letter_code
_entity_poly.pdbx_strand_id
1 'polypeptide(L)'
;MTALRRILHAAALGLALCLALLHGPAHAVVAGGMAIVYRTFPVVSGGYHDMEFTITVTKEPGYNGRTYWAHQWSFTGTQDPGYVGLQSVSGYDKILNFSIWNATGWRDSAGANCGYFSHEGNGVQCWINYAWKEGVTYKIKVAKDGADGWRATIIDTQTNAQVAVATIVVPTSYGGLSQLVEWVENFSQGQNELPSCAAVPTAIAVYGVPTANGGTVRPSSTRTNTYGNCMSVAKSFCSTEAICTLSANPSAPFQDKQLRNTFSGYCLDLLSGGAAAGLYHCSPNANQIFSHDAQYRLHRVSQPAQCLGVDGNDRVVAQACSDSARQQWLKVPRTSTYFNAGTAKCLDPLENAALEAPLRAFTCLGTGLQQWAAP
;
A
#
# COMPACT_ATOMS: atom_id res chain seq x y z
N MET A 1 1.31 -68.58 -24.12
CA MET A 1 1.74 -67.23 -23.67
C MET A 1 0.65 -66.21 -23.97
N THR A 2 -0.54 -66.35 -23.35
CA THR A 2 -1.76 -65.72 -23.87
C THR A 2 -2.81 -65.48 -22.76
N ALA A 3 -2.36 -65.03 -21.58
CA ALA A 3 -3.30 -64.67 -20.50
C ALA A 3 -2.86 -63.45 -19.66
N LEU A 4 -1.63 -62.94 -19.79
CA LEU A 4 -1.11 -61.85 -18.93
C LEU A 4 -1.19 -60.45 -19.55
N ARG A 5 -1.64 -60.30 -20.80
CA ARG A 5 -1.65 -59.00 -21.51
C ARG A 5 -2.97 -58.23 -21.47
N ARG A 6 -4.05 -58.81 -20.92
CA ARG A 6 -5.38 -58.18 -20.87
C ARG A 6 -5.76 -57.53 -19.54
N ILE A 7 -4.94 -57.66 -18.49
CA ILE A 7 -5.25 -57.06 -17.17
C ILE A 7 -4.60 -55.67 -17.00
N LEU A 8 -3.58 -55.33 -17.79
CA LEU A 8 -2.86 -54.04 -17.67
C LEU A 8 -3.53 -52.84 -18.36
N HIS A 9 -4.56 -53.03 -19.19
CA HIS A 9 -5.26 -51.92 -19.85
C HIS A 9 -6.50 -51.41 -19.10
N ALA A 10 -7.03 -52.19 -18.14
CA ALA A 10 -8.17 -51.77 -17.33
C ALA A 10 -7.76 -50.96 -16.08
N ALA A 11 -6.52 -51.09 -15.60
CA ALA A 11 -6.02 -50.34 -14.45
C ALA A 11 -5.52 -48.92 -14.81
N ALA A 12 -5.11 -48.70 -16.07
CA ALA A 12 -4.59 -47.40 -16.51
C ALA A 12 -5.68 -46.37 -16.84
N LEU A 13 -6.89 -46.80 -17.24
CA LEU A 13 -8.02 -45.88 -17.45
C LEU A 13 -8.71 -45.47 -16.13
N GLY A 14 -8.66 -46.30 -15.08
CA GLY A 14 -9.24 -45.97 -13.77
C GLY A 14 -8.44 -44.92 -13.00
N LEU A 15 -7.12 -44.84 -13.20
CA LEU A 15 -6.27 -43.87 -12.50
C LEU A 15 -6.26 -42.49 -13.16
N ALA A 16 -6.46 -42.41 -14.48
CA ALA A 16 -6.57 -41.13 -15.19
C ALA A 16 -7.92 -40.42 -14.96
N LEU A 17 -8.99 -41.18 -14.69
CA LEU A 17 -10.32 -40.61 -14.42
C LEU A 17 -10.48 -40.12 -12.96
N CYS A 18 -9.73 -40.68 -12.01
CA CYS A 18 -9.73 -40.22 -10.62
C CYS A 18 -8.89 -38.95 -10.37
N LEU A 19 -7.91 -38.62 -11.22
CA LEU A 19 -7.20 -37.33 -11.13
C LEU A 19 -7.98 -36.15 -11.73
N ALA A 20 -8.99 -36.42 -12.57
CA ALA A 20 -9.85 -35.38 -13.15
C ALA A 20 -10.96 -34.90 -12.18
N LEU A 21 -11.23 -35.64 -11.11
CA LEU A 21 -12.29 -35.32 -10.13
C LEU A 21 -11.80 -34.57 -8.88
N LEU A 22 -10.49 -34.31 -8.77
CA LEU A 22 -9.91 -33.52 -7.67
C LEU A 22 -9.75 -32.03 -7.99
N HIS A 23 -10.05 -31.62 -9.23
CA HIS A 23 -10.13 -30.21 -9.60
C HIS A 23 -11.59 -29.77 -9.45
N GLY A 24 -11.98 -29.45 -8.22
CA GLY A 24 -13.22 -28.69 -8.01
C GLY A 24 -13.23 -27.46 -8.92
N PRO A 25 -14.40 -27.02 -9.43
CA PRO A 25 -14.47 -25.83 -10.28
C PRO A 25 -13.71 -24.68 -9.61
N ALA A 26 -12.75 -24.10 -10.34
CA ALA A 26 -12.13 -22.85 -9.94
C ALA A 26 -13.25 -21.79 -9.95
N HIS A 27 -13.81 -21.52 -8.78
CA HIS A 27 -14.88 -20.56 -8.65
C HIS A 27 -14.29 -19.17 -8.84
N ALA A 28 -14.77 -18.49 -9.88
CA ALA A 28 -14.52 -17.08 -10.06
C ALA A 28 -14.90 -16.33 -8.77
N VAL A 29 -14.00 -15.49 -8.27
CA VAL A 29 -14.16 -14.71 -7.05
C VAL A 29 -14.03 -13.23 -7.36
N VAL A 30 -15.03 -12.48 -6.90
CA VAL A 30 -14.90 -11.04 -6.70
C VAL A 30 -14.22 -10.86 -5.35
N ALA A 31 -12.94 -10.51 -5.36
CA ALA A 31 -12.18 -10.32 -4.14
C ALA A 31 -12.78 -9.18 -3.30
N GLY A 32 -13.12 -8.07 -3.95
CA GLY A 32 -13.72 -6.90 -3.32
C GLY A 32 -12.79 -6.28 -2.29
N GLY A 33 -13.36 -5.75 -1.21
CA GLY A 33 -12.61 -5.24 -0.07
C GLY A 33 -11.61 -6.26 0.49
N MET A 34 -10.43 -5.80 0.88
CA MET A 34 -9.34 -6.66 1.37
C MET A 34 -8.91 -6.28 2.79
N ALA A 35 -8.61 -5.00 3.00
CA ALA A 35 -8.18 -4.49 4.30
C ALA A 35 -8.61 -3.03 4.48
N ILE A 36 -8.82 -2.64 5.74
CA ILE A 36 -9.41 -1.35 6.11
C ILE A 36 -8.76 -0.80 7.38
N VAL A 37 -8.49 0.50 7.38
CA VAL A 37 -8.16 1.32 8.53
C VAL A 37 -9.38 2.14 8.93
N TYR A 38 -9.74 2.12 10.21
CA TYR A 38 -10.70 3.05 10.78
C TYR A 38 -9.95 4.15 11.53
N ARG A 39 -10.30 5.40 11.24
CA ARG A 39 -9.75 6.59 11.89
C ARG A 39 -10.85 7.25 12.70
N THR A 40 -10.72 7.24 14.02
CA THR A 40 -11.66 7.96 14.88
C THR A 40 -11.17 9.38 15.05
N PHE A 41 -12.02 10.33 14.70
CA PHE A 41 -11.73 11.75 14.68
C PHE A 41 -12.61 12.47 15.73
N PRO A 42 -12.11 13.51 16.44
CA PRO A 42 -12.91 14.24 17.43
C PRO A 42 -14.12 14.92 16.81
N VAL A 43 -15.34 14.70 17.32
CA VAL A 43 -16.55 15.31 16.74
C VAL A 43 -16.44 16.84 16.74
N VAL A 44 -16.66 17.45 15.56
CA VAL A 44 -16.73 18.90 15.37
C VAL A 44 -18.13 19.26 14.87
N SER A 45 -18.73 20.27 15.51
CA SER A 45 -20.05 20.78 15.10
C SER A 45 -19.99 21.27 13.65
N GLY A 46 -20.90 20.78 12.81
CA GLY A 46 -20.92 21.09 11.38
C GLY A 46 -19.82 20.42 10.54
N GLY A 47 -19.00 19.53 11.12
CA GLY A 47 -17.97 18.77 10.42
C GLY A 47 -16.70 19.57 10.06
N TYR A 48 -15.76 18.92 9.41
CA TYR A 48 -14.49 19.50 8.99
C TYR A 48 -14.60 20.19 7.62
N HIS A 49 -13.80 21.24 7.41
CA HIS A 49 -13.77 21.97 6.13
C HIS A 49 -12.79 21.37 5.12
N ASP A 50 -11.84 20.58 5.59
CA ASP A 50 -10.92 19.81 4.77
C ASP A 50 -10.40 18.59 5.51
N MET A 51 -9.95 17.60 4.73
CA MET A 51 -9.10 16.51 5.18
C MET A 51 -7.92 16.35 4.22
N GLU A 52 -6.74 16.06 4.77
CA GLU A 52 -5.52 15.71 4.04
C GLU A 52 -5.08 14.30 4.42
N PHE A 53 -4.81 13.49 3.39
CA PHE A 53 -4.37 12.11 3.50
C PHE A 53 -2.96 11.99 2.91
N THR A 54 -2.17 11.03 3.38
CA THR A 54 -0.89 10.68 2.76
C THR A 54 -0.89 9.20 2.41
N ILE A 55 -0.46 8.89 1.18
CA ILE A 55 -0.41 7.51 0.69
C ILE A 55 0.87 7.27 -0.10
N THR A 56 1.48 6.10 0.10
CA THR A 56 2.61 5.61 -0.70
C THR A 56 2.33 4.19 -1.13
N VAL A 57 2.14 3.96 -2.43
CA VAL A 57 2.06 2.59 -2.98
C VAL A 57 3.49 2.05 -3.11
N THR A 58 3.83 1.02 -2.36
CA THR A 58 5.18 0.40 -2.39
C THR A 58 5.24 -0.82 -3.29
N LYS A 59 4.07 -1.42 -3.56
CA LYS A 59 3.91 -2.49 -4.55
C LYS A 59 2.61 -2.31 -5.33
N GLU A 60 2.74 -2.11 -6.63
CA GLU A 60 1.63 -2.12 -7.57
C GLU A 60 1.31 -3.55 -8.04
N PRO A 61 0.02 -3.83 -8.31
CA PRO A 61 -0.46 -5.17 -8.67
C PRO A 61 -0.14 -5.60 -10.11
N GLY A 62 0.42 -4.71 -10.95
CA GLY A 62 0.79 -5.00 -12.33
C GLY A 62 -0.36 -4.88 -13.34
N TYR A 63 -0.14 -5.41 -14.56
CA TYR A 63 -0.95 -5.13 -15.77
C TYR A 63 -2.47 -5.31 -15.60
N ASN A 64 -2.92 -6.32 -14.86
CA ASN A 64 -4.33 -6.63 -14.64
C ASN A 64 -4.74 -6.45 -13.18
N GLY A 65 -4.05 -5.56 -12.49
CA GLY A 65 -4.08 -5.51 -11.04
C GLY A 65 -5.40 -5.08 -10.40
N ARG A 66 -6.14 -4.16 -11.06
CA ARG A 66 -7.49 -3.72 -10.65
C ARG A 66 -7.60 -3.48 -9.14
N THR A 67 -6.69 -2.66 -8.60
CA THR A 67 -6.62 -2.36 -7.17
C THR A 67 -6.93 -0.89 -6.93
N TYR A 68 -7.76 -0.62 -5.94
CA TYR A 68 -8.07 0.72 -5.49
C TYR A 68 -7.62 0.90 -4.04
N TRP A 69 -6.84 1.96 -3.79
CA TRP A 69 -6.48 2.42 -2.45
C TRP A 69 -7.22 3.72 -2.18
N ALA A 70 -8.22 3.68 -1.32
CA ALA A 70 -9.17 4.76 -1.12
C ALA A 70 -9.13 5.34 0.30
N HIS A 71 -9.53 6.61 0.39
CA HIS A 71 -9.89 7.32 1.61
C HIS A 71 -11.36 7.69 1.48
N GLN A 72 -12.19 7.22 2.40
CA GLN A 72 -13.64 7.40 2.38
C GLN A 72 -14.11 8.11 3.66
N TRP A 73 -14.94 9.11 3.49
CA TRP A 73 -15.53 9.90 4.56
C TRP A 73 -17.05 9.92 4.43
N SER A 74 -17.71 10.43 5.47
CA SER A 74 -19.12 10.78 5.49
C SER A 74 -19.28 12.29 5.63
N PHE A 75 -20.47 12.83 5.37
CA PHE A 75 -20.77 14.24 5.66
C PHE A 75 -21.63 14.35 6.92
N THR A 76 -21.43 15.39 7.71
CA THR A 76 -22.44 15.76 8.72
C THR A 76 -23.74 16.17 8.02
N GLY A 77 -24.90 15.90 8.62
CA GLY A 77 -26.21 16.22 8.03
C GLY A 77 -26.76 15.19 7.05
N THR A 78 -25.99 14.17 6.66
CA THR A 78 -26.44 13.03 5.83
C THR A 78 -25.69 11.74 6.21
N GLN A 79 -26.08 10.61 5.64
CA GLN A 79 -25.32 9.35 5.67
C GLN A 79 -24.53 9.10 4.37
N ASP A 80 -24.62 10.00 3.40
CA ASP A 80 -23.98 9.86 2.11
C ASP A 80 -22.44 9.91 2.25
N PRO A 81 -21.71 8.93 1.69
CA PRO A 81 -20.26 8.95 1.70
C PRO A 81 -19.67 9.68 0.50
N GLY A 82 -18.38 10.01 0.63
CA GLY A 82 -17.51 10.30 -0.51
C GLY A 82 -16.21 9.52 -0.38
N TYR A 83 -15.54 9.28 -1.50
CA TYR A 83 -14.21 8.68 -1.49
C TYR A 83 -13.26 9.37 -2.47
N VAL A 84 -11.97 9.26 -2.21
CA VAL A 84 -10.90 9.64 -3.13
C VAL A 84 -9.74 8.65 -3.02
N GLY A 85 -9.02 8.37 -4.12
CA GLY A 85 -7.81 7.57 -4.02
C GLY A 85 -7.18 7.16 -5.34
N LEU A 86 -6.11 6.36 -5.22
CA LEU A 86 -5.32 5.89 -6.35
C LEU A 86 -5.82 4.56 -6.86
N GLN A 87 -5.97 4.40 -8.17
CA GLN A 87 -6.28 3.11 -8.78
C GLN A 87 -5.17 2.67 -9.72
N SER A 88 -4.90 1.36 -9.70
CA SER A 88 -4.30 0.63 -10.81
C SER A 88 -5.44 -0.09 -11.52
N VAL A 89 -5.74 0.28 -12.76
CA VAL A 89 -6.76 -0.41 -13.57
C VAL A 89 -6.08 -1.53 -14.39
N SER A 90 -6.59 -1.85 -15.58
CA SER A 90 -5.90 -2.71 -16.55
C SER A 90 -4.94 -1.91 -17.42
N GLY A 91 -3.99 -2.58 -18.09
CA GLY A 91 -3.13 -1.90 -19.08
C GLY A 91 -1.97 -1.09 -18.50
N TYR A 92 -1.71 -1.21 -17.20
CA TYR A 92 -0.87 -0.29 -16.41
C TYR A 92 -1.43 1.14 -16.30
N ASP A 93 -2.68 1.36 -16.69
CA ASP A 93 -3.33 2.66 -16.51
C ASP A 93 -3.53 2.95 -15.03
N LYS A 94 -3.31 4.23 -14.69
CA LYS A 94 -3.27 4.73 -13.32
C LYS A 94 -4.11 5.99 -13.24
N ILE A 95 -5.07 5.98 -12.32
CA ILE A 95 -6.00 7.09 -12.15
C ILE A 95 -6.08 7.53 -10.70
N LEU A 96 -6.50 8.77 -10.51
CA LEU A 96 -6.99 9.29 -9.25
C LEU A 96 -8.51 9.45 -9.39
N ASN A 97 -9.25 8.71 -8.58
CA ASN A 97 -10.71 8.67 -8.59
C ASN A 97 -11.25 9.49 -7.41
N PHE A 98 -12.35 10.21 -7.62
CA PHE A 98 -13.05 11.04 -6.63
C PHE A 98 -14.56 10.93 -6.86
N SER A 99 -15.30 10.42 -5.89
CA SER A 99 -16.75 10.28 -5.98
C SER A 99 -17.46 10.75 -4.73
N ILE A 100 -18.68 11.25 -4.89
CA ILE A 100 -19.60 11.57 -3.79
C ILE A 100 -20.99 11.04 -4.14
N TRP A 101 -21.59 10.30 -3.21
CA TRP A 101 -22.97 9.83 -3.33
C TRP A 101 -23.95 10.99 -3.19
N ASN A 102 -25.06 10.90 -3.92
CA ASN A 102 -26.15 11.87 -4.02
C ASN A 102 -25.69 13.31 -4.33
N ALA A 103 -24.50 13.45 -4.93
CA ALA A 103 -24.05 14.69 -5.52
C ALA A 103 -24.94 15.12 -6.70
N THR A 104 -25.10 16.43 -6.87
CA THR A 104 -26.04 17.04 -7.83
C THR A 104 -25.36 17.54 -9.10
N GLY A 105 -24.04 17.49 -9.16
CA GLY A 105 -23.27 17.87 -10.34
C GLY A 105 -21.79 18.00 -10.04
N TRP A 106 -21.06 18.62 -10.96
CA TRP A 106 -19.62 18.89 -10.81
C TRP A 106 -19.25 20.17 -11.54
N ARG A 107 -18.07 20.70 -11.20
CA ARG A 107 -17.39 21.77 -11.92
C ARG A 107 -16.09 21.18 -12.46
N ASP A 108 -15.94 21.24 -13.77
CA ASP A 108 -14.84 20.61 -14.48
C ASP A 108 -13.47 21.17 -14.07
N SER A 109 -12.47 20.28 -14.05
CA SER A 109 -11.05 20.62 -14.02
C SER A 109 -10.40 20.11 -15.30
N ALA A 110 -9.32 20.74 -15.75
CA ALA A 110 -8.63 20.33 -16.97
C ALA A 110 -8.16 18.86 -16.85
N GLY A 111 -8.54 18.03 -17.83
CA GLY A 111 -8.16 16.61 -17.89
C GLY A 111 -9.03 15.67 -17.05
N ALA A 112 -10.07 16.19 -16.37
CA ALA A 112 -11.02 15.39 -15.63
C ALA A 112 -12.08 14.77 -16.54
N ASN A 113 -12.46 13.53 -16.25
CA ASN A 113 -13.63 12.87 -16.79
C ASN A 113 -14.62 12.72 -15.64
N CYS A 114 -15.83 13.24 -15.81
CA CYS A 114 -16.86 13.23 -14.79
C CYS A 114 -18.17 12.69 -15.34
N GLY A 115 -18.94 12.03 -14.50
CA GLY A 115 -20.25 11.53 -14.84
C GLY A 115 -21.04 11.11 -13.61
N TYR A 116 -22.34 10.91 -13.82
CA TYR A 116 -23.19 10.30 -12.80
C TYR A 116 -22.97 8.78 -12.78
N PHE A 117 -23.06 8.18 -11.59
CA PHE A 117 -23.16 6.74 -11.41
C PHE A 117 -24.50 6.37 -10.78
N SER A 118 -25.00 5.16 -11.03
CA SER A 118 -26.29 4.66 -10.51
C SER A 118 -26.28 3.18 -10.08
N HIS A 119 -25.17 2.45 -10.27
CA HIS A 119 -25.14 0.99 -10.06
C HIS A 119 -25.09 0.55 -8.58
N GLU A 120 -24.62 1.41 -7.68
CA GLU A 120 -24.35 1.12 -6.27
C GLU A 120 -24.87 2.28 -5.40
N GLY A 121 -26.04 2.80 -5.79
CA GLY A 121 -26.54 4.11 -5.41
C GLY A 121 -26.27 5.15 -6.49
N ASN A 122 -26.73 6.38 -6.25
CA ASN A 122 -26.60 7.49 -7.19
C ASN A 122 -25.55 8.49 -6.70
N GLY A 123 -24.87 9.16 -7.62
CA GLY A 123 -23.93 10.22 -7.26
C GLY A 123 -23.09 10.68 -8.45
N VAL A 124 -22.00 11.38 -8.16
CA VAL A 124 -21.05 11.86 -9.16
C VAL A 124 -19.70 11.20 -8.92
N GLN A 125 -19.09 10.75 -10.00
CA GLN A 125 -17.73 10.25 -10.06
C GLN A 125 -16.93 11.12 -11.02
N CYS A 126 -15.74 11.52 -10.60
CA CYS A 126 -14.76 12.25 -11.39
C CYS A 126 -13.40 11.56 -11.27
N TRP A 127 -12.67 11.44 -12.36
CA TRP A 127 -11.31 10.92 -12.34
C TRP A 127 -10.40 11.65 -13.31
N ILE A 128 -9.10 11.61 -13.01
CA ILE A 128 -8.03 12.04 -13.91
C ILE A 128 -7.09 10.86 -14.15
N ASN A 129 -6.53 10.80 -15.37
CA ASN A 129 -5.36 9.97 -15.61
C ASN A 129 -4.19 10.57 -14.83
N TYR A 130 -3.69 9.84 -13.85
CA TYR A 130 -2.62 10.28 -12.98
C TYR A 130 -1.63 9.14 -12.81
N ALA A 131 -0.52 9.23 -13.54
CA ALA A 131 0.54 8.21 -13.59
C ALA A 131 1.38 8.20 -12.30
N TRP A 132 0.73 7.91 -11.16
CA TRP A 132 1.40 7.77 -9.88
C TRP A 132 2.48 6.68 -9.96
N LYS A 133 3.52 6.87 -9.15
CA LYS A 133 4.73 6.06 -9.13
C LYS A 133 4.84 5.30 -7.83
N GLU A 134 5.25 4.04 -7.90
CA GLU A 134 5.60 3.26 -6.70
C GLU A 134 6.72 3.97 -5.92
N GLY A 135 6.66 3.90 -4.59
CA GLY A 135 7.64 4.50 -3.68
C GLY A 135 7.58 6.03 -3.56
N VAL A 136 6.70 6.70 -4.32
CA VAL A 136 6.44 8.13 -4.17
C VAL A 136 5.26 8.33 -3.23
N THR A 137 5.45 9.19 -2.24
CA THR A 137 4.37 9.64 -1.35
C THR A 137 3.56 10.74 -2.03
N TYR A 138 2.25 10.60 -1.98
CA TYR A 138 1.31 11.63 -2.41
C TYR A 138 0.52 12.14 -1.22
N LYS A 139 0.24 13.43 -1.21
CA LYS A 139 -0.82 14.01 -0.38
C LYS A 139 -2.09 14.14 -1.22
N ILE A 140 -3.22 13.76 -0.66
CA ILE A 140 -4.53 13.97 -1.27
C ILE A 140 -5.33 14.85 -0.32
N LYS A 141 -5.81 16.00 -0.80
CA LYS A 141 -6.62 16.93 -0.04
C LYS A 141 -8.03 16.97 -0.60
N VAL A 142 -9.02 16.80 0.27
CA VAL A 142 -10.43 17.07 -0.01
C VAL A 142 -10.83 18.28 0.81
N ALA A 143 -11.30 19.34 0.16
CA ALA A 143 -11.62 20.59 0.82
C ALA A 143 -12.91 21.22 0.28
N LYS A 144 -13.62 21.95 1.13
CA LYS A 144 -14.78 22.72 0.72
C LYS A 144 -14.38 23.78 -0.31
N ASP A 145 -15.15 23.89 -1.37
CA ASP A 145 -14.95 24.82 -2.50
C ASP A 145 -16.25 25.56 -2.78
N GLY A 146 -16.37 26.77 -2.22
CA GLY A 146 -17.60 27.55 -2.24
C GLY A 146 -18.65 27.04 -1.25
N ALA A 147 -19.92 27.30 -1.56
CA ALA A 147 -21.05 26.98 -0.66
C ALA A 147 -21.45 25.50 -0.71
N ASP A 148 -21.30 24.87 -1.87
CA ASP A 148 -21.92 23.60 -2.27
C ASP A 148 -20.93 22.62 -2.91
N GLY A 149 -19.63 22.94 -2.97
CA GLY A 149 -18.63 22.14 -3.66
C GLY A 149 -17.61 21.50 -2.72
N TRP A 150 -17.10 20.33 -3.11
CA TRP A 150 -15.95 19.68 -2.52
C TRP A 150 -14.92 19.38 -3.60
N ARG A 151 -13.69 19.87 -3.41
CA ARG A 151 -12.58 19.73 -4.36
C ARG A 151 -11.57 18.71 -3.87
N ALA A 152 -11.21 17.76 -4.73
CA ALA A 152 -10.08 16.86 -4.52
C ALA A 152 -8.83 17.35 -5.26
N THR A 153 -7.68 17.37 -4.57
CA THR A 153 -6.37 17.75 -5.13
C THR A 153 -5.33 16.72 -4.71
N ILE A 154 -4.47 16.31 -5.63
CA ILE A 154 -3.29 15.47 -5.34
C ILE A 154 -2.01 16.30 -5.45
N ILE A 155 -1.06 16.01 -4.57
CA ILE A 155 0.23 16.67 -4.47
C ILE A 155 1.31 15.59 -4.44
N ASP A 156 2.23 15.62 -5.39
CA ASP A 156 3.46 14.82 -5.34
C ASP A 156 4.42 15.47 -4.33
N THR A 157 4.78 14.75 -3.26
CA THR A 157 5.56 15.36 -2.17
C THR A 157 7.04 15.53 -2.50
N GLN A 158 7.53 14.95 -3.60
CA GLN A 158 8.91 15.11 -4.04
C GLN A 158 9.07 16.37 -4.89
N THR A 159 8.09 16.62 -5.77
CA THR A 159 8.13 17.74 -6.74
C THR A 159 7.30 18.95 -6.30
N ASN A 160 6.39 18.78 -5.33
CA ASN A 160 5.34 19.72 -4.95
C ASN A 160 4.36 20.06 -6.09
N ALA A 161 4.36 19.29 -7.18
CA ALA A 161 3.39 19.45 -8.26
C ALA A 161 1.99 19.11 -7.74
N GLN A 162 1.01 19.94 -8.08
CA GLN A 162 -0.39 19.79 -7.65
C GLN A 162 -1.31 19.64 -8.85
N VAL A 163 -2.28 18.75 -8.75
CA VAL A 163 -3.31 18.54 -9.77
C VAL A 163 -4.67 18.44 -9.08
N ALA A 164 -5.62 19.29 -9.50
CA ALA A 164 -7.00 19.20 -9.07
C ALA A 164 -7.77 18.18 -9.93
N VAL A 165 -8.52 17.29 -9.28
CA VAL A 165 -9.37 16.30 -9.97
C VAL A 165 -10.61 16.98 -10.51
N ALA A 166 -11.48 17.47 -9.62
CA ALA A 166 -12.69 18.21 -9.93
C ALA A 166 -13.24 18.81 -8.63
N THR A 167 -14.26 19.67 -8.75
CA THR A 167 -15.14 20.03 -7.64
C THR A 167 -16.48 19.33 -7.83
N ILE A 168 -16.86 18.45 -6.92
CA ILE A 168 -18.17 17.79 -6.95
C ILE A 168 -19.15 18.63 -6.13
N VAL A 169 -20.31 18.93 -6.72
CA VAL A 169 -21.38 19.73 -6.12
C VAL A 169 -22.34 18.82 -5.37
N VAL A 170 -22.67 19.19 -4.14
CA VAL A 170 -23.54 18.43 -3.23
C VAL A 170 -24.76 19.26 -2.82
N PRO A 171 -25.85 18.62 -2.36
CA PRO A 171 -26.97 19.33 -1.77
C PRO A 171 -26.54 20.25 -0.62
N THR A 172 -27.23 21.38 -0.45
CA THR A 172 -26.94 22.35 0.62
C THR A 172 -27.16 21.81 2.03
N SER A 173 -27.83 20.66 2.17
CA SER A 173 -27.98 19.94 3.43
C SER A 173 -26.69 19.25 3.91
N TYR A 174 -25.69 19.07 3.04
CA TYR A 174 -24.41 18.48 3.40
C TYR A 174 -23.60 19.48 4.22
N GLY A 175 -23.26 19.09 5.45
CA GLY A 175 -22.31 19.80 6.27
C GLY A 175 -20.87 19.45 5.89
N GLY A 176 -19.94 19.64 6.83
CA GLY A 176 -18.54 19.30 6.68
C GLY A 176 -18.26 17.79 6.71
N LEU A 177 -17.02 17.44 6.37
CA LEU A 177 -16.52 16.06 6.40
C LEU A 177 -16.57 15.50 7.81
N SER A 178 -16.79 14.20 7.94
CA SER A 178 -16.87 13.49 9.21
C SER A 178 -16.59 12.02 9.00
N GLN A 179 -16.05 11.35 10.02
CA GLN A 179 -15.61 9.96 9.92
C GLN A 179 -14.54 9.77 8.83
N LEU A 180 -13.69 8.76 8.99
CA LEU A 180 -12.74 8.40 7.96
C LEU A 180 -12.42 6.93 8.07
N VAL A 181 -12.55 6.25 6.94
CA VAL A 181 -11.99 4.93 6.73
C VAL A 181 -11.09 4.96 5.52
N GLU A 182 -10.03 4.16 5.54
CA GLU A 182 -9.11 4.01 4.43
C GLU A 182 -9.06 2.54 4.09
N TRP A 183 -9.11 2.17 2.82
CA TRP A 183 -9.19 0.76 2.46
C TRP A 183 -8.47 0.45 1.16
N VAL A 184 -8.17 -0.83 0.99
CA VAL A 184 -7.70 -1.40 -0.26
C VAL A 184 -8.68 -2.47 -0.72
N GLU A 185 -9.04 -2.45 -1.99
CA GLU A 185 -9.88 -3.45 -2.63
C GLU A 185 -9.26 -3.94 -3.93
N ASN A 186 -9.64 -5.15 -4.36
CA ASN A 186 -9.47 -5.58 -5.73
C ASN A 186 -10.85 -5.63 -6.41
N PHE A 187 -11.04 -4.75 -7.40
CA PHE A 187 -12.31 -4.55 -8.09
C PHE A 187 -12.45 -5.41 -9.36
N SER A 188 -11.72 -6.53 -9.44
CA SER A 188 -11.91 -7.51 -10.51
C SER A 188 -13.31 -8.12 -10.44
N GLN A 189 -14.10 -7.91 -11.48
CA GLN A 189 -15.50 -8.35 -11.57
C GLN A 189 -15.90 -8.74 -13.00
N GLY A 190 -17.00 -9.50 -13.13
CA GLY A 190 -17.51 -9.99 -14.40
C GLY A 190 -16.47 -10.85 -15.13
N GLN A 191 -16.17 -10.51 -16.39
CA GLN A 191 -15.18 -11.25 -17.20
C GLN A 191 -13.74 -11.17 -16.65
N ASN A 192 -13.48 -10.32 -15.66
CA ASN A 192 -12.17 -10.15 -15.04
C ASN A 192 -12.05 -10.83 -13.67
N GLU A 193 -13.09 -11.54 -13.21
CA GLU A 193 -13.04 -12.23 -11.93
C GLU A 193 -11.86 -13.18 -11.81
N LEU A 194 -11.33 -13.29 -10.59
CA LEU A 194 -10.14 -14.08 -10.32
C LEU A 194 -10.52 -15.54 -10.10
N PRO A 195 -9.70 -16.52 -10.49
CA PRO A 195 -10.02 -17.93 -10.28
C PRO A 195 -9.97 -18.37 -8.80
N SER A 196 -9.37 -17.57 -7.93
CA SER A 196 -9.32 -17.76 -6.47
C SER A 196 -8.73 -16.54 -5.76
N CYS A 197 -8.83 -16.49 -4.43
CA CYS A 197 -8.15 -15.46 -3.64
C CYS A 197 -6.62 -15.51 -3.73
N ALA A 198 -6.04 -16.69 -3.98
CA ALA A 198 -4.60 -16.82 -4.17
C ALA A 198 -4.12 -16.14 -5.48
N ALA A 199 -5.03 -15.91 -6.42
CA ALA A 199 -4.76 -15.20 -7.68
C ALA A 199 -4.87 -13.68 -7.56
N VAL A 200 -5.29 -13.14 -6.41
CA VAL A 200 -5.27 -11.68 -6.17
C VAL A 200 -3.82 -11.19 -6.30
N PRO A 201 -3.50 -10.26 -7.21
CA PRO A 201 -2.13 -9.78 -7.34
C PRO A 201 -1.68 -9.06 -6.07
N THR A 202 -0.39 -9.19 -5.75
CA THR A 202 0.17 -8.50 -4.60
C THR A 202 0.11 -6.98 -4.78
N ALA A 203 -0.51 -6.29 -3.84
CA ALA A 203 -0.54 -4.83 -3.78
C ALA A 203 -0.33 -4.35 -2.35
N ILE A 204 0.52 -3.33 -2.15
CA ILE A 204 0.88 -2.83 -0.83
C ILE A 204 0.92 -1.30 -0.85
N ALA A 205 0.26 -0.68 0.12
CA ALA A 205 0.33 0.76 0.34
C ALA A 205 0.47 1.10 1.82
N VAL A 206 1.21 2.19 2.08
CA VAL A 206 1.37 2.82 3.39
C VAL A 206 0.48 4.06 3.43
N TYR A 207 -0.37 4.13 4.44
CA TYR A 207 -1.28 5.22 4.76
C TYR A 207 -0.72 5.97 5.97
N GLY A 208 -0.31 7.21 5.77
CA GLY A 208 0.15 8.04 6.87
C GLY A 208 -1.01 8.55 7.74
N VAL A 209 -0.69 9.33 8.77
CA VAL A 209 -1.72 9.86 9.67
C VAL A 209 -2.47 11.00 8.98
N PRO A 210 -3.78 10.86 8.72
CA PRO A 210 -4.55 11.92 8.09
C PRO A 210 -4.76 13.09 9.07
N THR A 211 -5.06 14.26 8.51
CA THR A 211 -5.37 15.47 9.28
C THR A 211 -6.62 16.16 8.75
N ALA A 212 -7.24 16.99 9.56
CA ALA A 212 -8.40 17.79 9.18
C ALA A 212 -8.25 19.25 9.66
N ASN A 213 -9.06 20.15 9.08
CA ASN A 213 -9.07 21.58 9.40
C ASN A 213 -7.67 22.21 9.32
N GLY A 214 -7.06 22.17 8.14
CA GLY A 214 -5.75 22.75 7.89
C GLY A 214 -4.61 22.11 8.69
N GLY A 215 -4.75 20.84 9.08
CA GLY A 215 -3.72 20.10 9.81
C GLY A 215 -3.82 20.17 11.33
N THR A 216 -4.78 20.92 11.87
CA THR A 216 -4.92 21.15 13.32
C THR A 216 -5.61 20.01 14.06
N VAL A 217 -6.39 19.19 13.35
CA VAL A 217 -7.09 18.04 13.92
C VAL A 217 -6.48 16.73 13.42
N ARG A 218 -6.26 15.80 14.35
CA ARG A 218 -5.74 14.44 14.10
C ARG A 218 -6.72 13.40 14.64
N PRO A 219 -6.68 12.16 14.14
CA PRO A 219 -7.47 11.08 14.72
C PRO A 219 -7.05 10.83 16.17
N SER A 220 -8.03 10.60 17.05
CA SER A 220 -7.83 10.22 18.45
C SER A 220 -7.53 8.72 18.61
N SER A 221 -7.93 7.89 17.65
CA SER A 221 -7.57 6.47 17.61
C SER A 221 -7.53 5.95 16.18
N THR A 222 -6.81 4.84 16.02
CA THR A 222 -6.65 4.12 14.75
C THR A 222 -6.74 2.64 15.03
N ARG A 223 -7.48 1.92 14.18
CA ARG A 223 -7.57 0.45 14.20
C ARG A 223 -7.59 -0.06 12.76
N THR A 224 -7.16 -1.29 12.55
CA THR A 224 -7.15 -1.90 11.21
C THR A 224 -7.62 -3.34 11.28
N ASN A 225 -8.30 -3.80 10.23
CA ASN A 225 -8.77 -5.18 10.07
C ASN A 225 -8.66 -5.61 8.59
N THR A 226 -8.67 -6.93 8.35
CA THR A 226 -8.97 -7.48 7.03
C THR A 226 -10.47 -7.78 6.91
N TYR A 227 -11.02 -7.70 5.70
CA TYR A 227 -12.44 -7.94 5.43
C TYR A 227 -12.66 -8.39 3.97
N GLY A 228 -13.90 -8.77 3.64
CA GLY A 228 -14.27 -9.21 2.30
C GLY A 228 -13.92 -10.67 2.00
N ASN A 229 -14.20 -11.10 0.77
CA ASN A 229 -14.15 -12.51 0.35
C ASN A 229 -12.73 -13.10 0.43
N CYS A 230 -11.72 -12.25 0.24
CA CYS A 230 -10.31 -12.64 0.24
C CYS A 230 -9.53 -12.12 1.45
N MET A 231 -10.21 -11.90 2.58
CA MET A 231 -9.58 -11.41 3.83
C MET A 231 -8.47 -12.32 4.38
N SER A 232 -8.48 -13.61 4.04
CA SER A 232 -7.50 -14.60 4.51
C SER A 232 -6.10 -14.39 3.92
N VAL A 233 -6.02 -13.85 2.69
CA VAL A 233 -4.77 -13.51 2.01
C VAL A 233 -4.38 -12.04 2.20
N ALA A 234 -5.32 -11.18 2.63
CA ALA A 234 -5.01 -9.80 2.99
C ALA A 234 -4.17 -9.71 4.28
N LYS A 235 -3.45 -8.61 4.43
CA LYS A 235 -2.77 -8.24 5.68
C LYS A 235 -2.98 -6.77 5.97
N SER A 236 -2.99 -6.42 7.25
CA SER A 236 -3.12 -5.05 7.70
C SER A 236 -2.37 -4.85 9.01
N PHE A 237 -1.66 -3.73 9.14
CA PHE A 237 -0.93 -3.38 10.36
C PHE A 237 -0.96 -1.86 10.54
N CYS A 238 -1.04 -1.39 11.78
CA CYS A 238 -0.84 0.01 12.13
C CYS A 238 0.23 0.13 13.21
N SER A 239 1.15 1.07 13.03
CA SER A 239 2.21 1.36 13.98
C SER A 239 1.72 2.12 15.21
N THR A 240 2.58 2.27 16.21
CA THR A 240 2.34 3.12 17.37
C THR A 240 2.18 4.60 17.01
N GLU A 241 2.76 5.04 15.90
CA GLU A 241 2.56 6.38 15.31
C GLU A 241 1.31 6.47 14.42
N ALA A 242 0.45 5.45 14.42
CA ALA A 242 -0.75 5.34 13.60
C ALA A 242 -0.49 5.40 12.07
N ILE A 243 0.70 5.04 11.62
CA ILE A 243 0.97 4.82 10.19
C ILE A 243 0.57 3.37 9.88
N CYS A 244 -0.25 3.17 8.85
CA CYS A 244 -0.82 1.86 8.56
C CYS A 244 -0.35 1.33 7.22
N THR A 245 -0.04 0.04 7.16
CA THR A 245 0.24 -0.68 5.92
C THR A 245 -0.92 -1.62 5.62
N LEU A 246 -1.55 -1.45 4.46
CA LEU A 246 -2.55 -2.37 3.94
C LEU A 246 -1.96 -3.17 2.78
N SER A 247 -2.27 -4.45 2.72
CA SER A 247 -1.72 -5.35 1.70
C SER A 247 -2.77 -6.32 1.18
N ALA A 248 -2.94 -6.36 -0.13
CA ALA A 248 -3.63 -7.43 -0.83
C ALA A 248 -2.61 -8.51 -1.19
N ASN A 249 -2.80 -9.73 -0.66
CA ASN A 249 -1.98 -10.91 -0.95
C ASN A 249 -0.45 -10.68 -0.97
N PRO A 250 0.15 -10.14 0.13
CA PRO A 250 1.60 -9.96 0.19
C PRO A 250 2.35 -11.29 0.12
N SER A 251 3.49 -11.28 -0.55
CA SER A 251 4.40 -12.43 -0.56
C SER A 251 4.89 -12.76 0.85
N ALA A 252 5.28 -14.02 1.07
CA ALA A 252 5.87 -14.43 2.33
C ALA A 252 7.12 -13.58 2.65
N PRO A 253 7.37 -13.25 3.93
CA PRO A 253 8.59 -12.55 4.32
C PRO A 253 9.83 -13.38 3.96
N PHE A 254 10.90 -12.72 3.49
CA PHE A 254 12.16 -13.43 3.24
C PHE A 254 12.86 -13.80 4.55
N GLN A 255 13.60 -14.90 4.51
CA GLN A 255 14.38 -15.40 5.65
C GLN A 255 15.85 -15.54 5.28
N ASP A 256 16.72 -15.26 6.25
CA ASP A 256 18.15 -15.56 6.21
C ASP A 256 18.88 -14.99 4.98
N LYS A 257 18.64 -13.70 4.70
CA LYS A 257 19.22 -13.02 3.53
C LYS A 257 20.26 -11.98 3.91
N GLN A 258 21.29 -11.89 3.07
CA GLN A 258 22.16 -10.72 3.01
C GLN A 258 21.51 -9.66 2.11
N LEU A 259 21.51 -8.40 2.52
CA LEU A 259 21.09 -7.30 1.67
C LEU A 259 22.31 -6.67 1.02
N ARG A 260 22.50 -6.91 -0.28
CA ARG A 260 23.62 -6.39 -1.07
C ARG A 260 23.24 -5.08 -1.75
N ASN A 261 24.00 -4.02 -1.52
CA ASN A 261 23.90 -2.79 -2.29
C ASN A 261 24.35 -3.06 -3.74
N THR A 262 23.50 -2.80 -4.72
CA THR A 262 23.80 -3.20 -6.12
C THR A 262 24.83 -2.27 -6.78
N PHE A 263 25.03 -1.06 -6.25
CA PHE A 263 26.01 -0.10 -6.76
C PHE A 263 27.43 -0.44 -6.31
N SER A 264 27.67 -0.58 -5.01
CA SER A 264 29.02 -0.86 -4.47
C SER A 264 29.36 -2.36 -4.44
N GLY A 265 28.33 -3.21 -4.39
CA GLY A 265 28.48 -4.64 -4.19
C GLY A 265 28.75 -5.08 -2.75
N TYR A 266 28.83 -4.14 -1.80
CA TYR A 266 28.93 -4.41 -0.37
C TYR A 266 27.58 -4.82 0.23
N CYS A 267 27.62 -5.51 1.36
CA CYS A 267 26.45 -5.98 2.08
C CYS A 267 26.14 -5.06 3.25
N LEU A 268 24.85 -4.93 3.58
CA LEU A 268 24.38 -4.33 4.81
C LEU A 268 24.97 -5.11 5.99
N ASP A 269 25.63 -4.39 6.89
CA ASP A 269 26.30 -4.91 8.07
C ASP A 269 25.95 -4.06 9.30
N LEU A 270 25.93 -4.66 10.48
CA LEU A 270 25.90 -3.93 11.74
C LEU A 270 27.33 -3.64 12.24
N LEU A 271 27.81 -2.44 11.91
CA LEU A 271 29.10 -1.89 12.30
C LEU A 271 29.17 -1.58 13.81
N SER A 272 30.37 -1.24 14.27
CA SER A 272 30.63 -0.70 15.63
C SER A 272 30.06 -1.56 16.77
N GLY A 273 30.30 -2.87 16.72
CA GLY A 273 29.81 -3.80 17.74
C GLY A 273 28.32 -4.13 17.65
N GLY A 274 27.67 -3.80 16.53
CA GLY A 274 26.30 -4.21 16.22
C GLY A 274 25.24 -3.11 16.34
N ALA A 275 25.64 -1.85 16.57
CA ALA A 275 24.70 -0.76 16.86
C ALA A 275 24.31 0.08 15.64
N ALA A 276 25.25 0.33 14.73
CA ALA A 276 25.03 1.18 13.55
C ALA A 276 24.96 0.32 12.28
N ALA A 277 24.03 0.60 11.38
CA ALA A 277 24.01 -0.06 10.07
C ALA A 277 24.97 0.64 9.10
N GLY A 278 25.70 -0.14 8.33
CA GLY A 278 26.66 0.34 7.33
C GLY A 278 26.85 -0.66 6.20
N LEU A 279 27.84 -0.40 5.35
CA LEU A 279 28.28 -1.29 4.29
C LEU A 279 29.56 -2.03 4.67
N TYR A 280 29.64 -3.33 4.39
CA TYR A 280 30.87 -4.09 4.57
C TYR A 280 31.04 -5.18 3.50
N HIS A 281 32.22 -5.82 3.47
CA HIS A 281 32.46 -6.98 2.61
C HIS A 281 31.42 -8.07 2.87
N CYS A 282 30.77 -8.53 1.80
CA CYS A 282 29.79 -9.61 1.88
C CYS A 282 30.45 -10.89 2.41
N SER A 283 29.99 -11.34 3.56
CA SER A 283 30.42 -12.58 4.20
C SER A 283 29.26 -13.16 5.01
N PRO A 284 29.10 -14.48 5.11
CA PRO A 284 27.96 -15.11 5.80
C PRO A 284 28.10 -15.01 7.33
N ASN A 285 28.45 -13.83 7.83
CA ASN A 285 28.60 -13.55 9.25
C ASN A 285 27.25 -13.11 9.85
N ALA A 286 27.12 -13.29 11.16
CA ALA A 286 25.88 -13.04 11.90
C ALA A 286 25.40 -11.58 11.90
N ASN A 287 26.24 -10.61 11.51
CA ASN A 287 25.87 -9.19 11.42
C ASN A 287 25.31 -8.81 10.04
N GLN A 288 25.37 -9.72 9.06
CA GLN A 288 24.91 -9.48 7.69
C GLN A 288 23.68 -10.29 7.30
N ILE A 289 23.18 -11.17 8.18
CA ILE A 289 22.01 -12.00 7.90
C ILE A 289 20.77 -11.39 8.55
N PHE A 290 19.81 -11.03 7.70
CA PHE A 290 18.55 -10.41 8.09
C PHE A 290 17.38 -11.24 7.59
N SER A 291 16.30 -11.17 8.36
CA SER A 291 14.99 -11.66 7.97
C SER A 291 14.02 -10.50 7.99
N HIS A 292 13.04 -10.57 7.11
CA HIS A 292 11.89 -9.69 7.14
C HIS A 292 10.75 -10.44 7.83
N ASP A 293 9.97 -9.75 8.65
CA ASP A 293 8.80 -10.37 9.30
C ASP A 293 7.47 -9.97 8.63
N ALA A 294 6.36 -10.40 9.21
CA ALA A 294 5.01 -10.12 8.71
C ALA A 294 4.58 -8.65 8.89
N GLN A 295 5.30 -7.89 9.72
CA GLN A 295 5.08 -6.47 10.01
C GLN A 295 6.06 -5.57 9.26
N TYR A 296 6.78 -6.13 8.29
CA TYR A 296 7.77 -5.44 7.48
C TYR A 296 9.03 -4.98 8.23
N ARG A 297 9.37 -5.61 9.35
CA ARG A 297 10.59 -5.29 10.09
C ARG A 297 11.76 -6.14 9.61
N LEU A 298 12.90 -5.50 9.42
CA LEU A 298 14.17 -6.17 9.15
C LEU A 298 14.86 -6.46 10.49
N HIS A 299 14.89 -7.72 10.89
CA HIS A 299 15.54 -8.15 12.12
C HIS A 299 16.78 -8.98 11.84
N ARG A 300 17.74 -8.89 12.74
CA ARG A 300 18.97 -9.68 12.67
C ARG A 300 18.66 -11.12 13.05
N VAL A 301 19.06 -12.08 12.24
CA VAL A 301 18.75 -13.50 12.48
C VAL A 301 19.39 -14.03 13.77
N SER A 302 20.62 -13.63 14.07
CA SER A 302 21.30 -14.08 15.29
C SER A 302 20.82 -13.38 16.56
N GLN A 303 20.07 -12.28 16.45
CA GLN A 303 19.44 -11.59 17.57
C GLN A 303 18.05 -11.06 17.15
N PRO A 304 17.03 -11.94 17.06
CA PRO A 304 15.72 -11.58 16.50
C PRO A 304 14.96 -10.48 17.25
N ALA A 305 15.35 -10.19 18.49
CA ALA A 305 14.83 -9.06 19.26
C ALA A 305 15.39 -7.70 18.82
N GLN A 306 16.36 -7.66 17.90
CA GLN A 306 16.92 -6.45 17.32
C GLN A 306 16.44 -6.24 15.87
N CYS A 307 15.86 -5.08 15.63
CA CYS A 307 15.34 -4.64 14.35
C CYS A 307 16.11 -3.41 13.86
N LEU A 308 16.33 -3.33 12.55
CA LEU A 308 16.79 -2.11 11.89
C LEU A 308 15.69 -1.06 11.95
N GLY A 309 16.02 0.15 12.39
CA GLY A 309 15.13 1.29 12.28
C GLY A 309 15.87 2.61 12.13
N VAL A 310 15.09 3.68 12.02
CA VAL A 310 15.60 5.03 11.76
C VAL A 310 15.51 5.89 13.01
N ASP A 311 16.64 6.42 13.47
CA ASP A 311 16.71 7.30 14.65
C ASP A 311 16.24 8.75 14.36
N GLY A 312 16.37 9.63 15.35
CA GLY A 312 15.96 11.05 15.23
C GLY A 312 16.82 11.88 14.27
N ASN A 313 18.00 11.38 13.87
CA ASN A 313 18.93 12.02 12.94
C ASN A 313 18.94 11.32 11.56
N ASP A 314 17.90 10.55 11.26
CA ASP A 314 17.76 9.72 10.06
C ASP A 314 18.83 8.63 9.91
N ARG A 315 19.60 8.28 10.95
CA ARG A 315 20.57 7.19 10.88
C ARG A 315 19.88 5.85 11.00
N VAL A 316 20.36 4.85 10.27
CA VAL A 316 19.86 3.48 10.41
C VAL A 316 20.67 2.76 11.48
N VAL A 317 19.96 2.27 12.49
CA VAL A 317 20.55 1.65 13.69
C VAL A 317 19.83 0.34 14.01
N ALA A 318 20.52 -0.55 14.70
CA ALA A 318 19.90 -1.70 15.34
C ALA A 318 19.37 -1.30 16.71
N GLN A 319 18.13 -1.65 16.99
CA GLN A 319 17.44 -1.31 18.24
C GLN A 319 16.44 -2.42 18.60
N ALA A 320 15.92 -2.40 19.83
CA ALA A 320 14.89 -3.35 20.22
C ALA A 320 13.70 -3.30 19.26
N CYS A 321 13.23 -4.46 18.80
CA CYS A 321 12.06 -4.54 17.95
C CYS A 321 10.83 -3.96 18.66
N SER A 322 10.08 -3.13 17.94
CA SER A 322 8.87 -2.49 18.38
C SER A 322 7.86 -2.45 17.22
N ASP A 323 6.68 -1.89 17.48
CA ASP A 323 5.66 -1.66 16.46
C ASP A 323 5.76 -0.24 15.87
N SER A 324 6.93 0.39 15.93
CA SER A 324 7.19 1.69 15.31
C SER A 324 7.27 1.59 13.79
N ALA A 325 6.64 2.53 13.08
CA ALA A 325 6.76 2.65 11.63
C ALA A 325 8.20 2.93 11.18
N ARG A 326 9.06 3.44 12.07
CA ARG A 326 10.49 3.67 11.80
C ARG A 326 11.28 2.37 11.67
N GLN A 327 10.72 1.23 12.04
CA GLN A 327 11.31 -0.10 11.85
C GLN A 327 10.73 -0.86 10.65
N GLN A 328 9.78 -0.26 9.93
CA GLN A 328 9.14 -0.90 8.78
C GLN A 328 9.84 -0.53 7.49
N TRP A 329 10.35 -1.54 6.78
CA TRP A 329 11.11 -1.41 5.54
C TRP A 329 10.45 -2.20 4.42
N LEU A 330 9.72 -1.49 3.57
CA LEU A 330 9.00 -2.07 2.44
C LEU A 330 9.89 -2.04 1.20
N LYS A 331 10.13 -3.20 0.58
CA LYS A 331 10.82 -3.25 -0.70
C LYS A 331 9.91 -2.68 -1.80
N VAL A 332 10.44 -1.74 -2.58
CA VAL A 332 9.81 -1.18 -3.77
C VAL A 332 10.39 -1.87 -5.00
N PRO A 333 9.71 -2.84 -5.65
CA PRO A 333 10.38 -3.72 -6.61
C PRO A 333 10.88 -3.02 -7.87
N ARG A 334 10.13 -2.04 -8.39
CA ARG A 334 10.51 -1.31 -9.61
C ARG A 334 11.83 -0.56 -9.49
N THR A 335 12.11 -0.04 -8.30
CA THR A 335 13.36 0.67 -8.01
C THR A 335 14.33 -0.18 -7.20
N SER A 336 13.94 -1.37 -6.74
CA SER A 336 14.71 -2.19 -5.80
C SER A 336 15.19 -1.44 -4.55
N THR A 337 14.47 -0.39 -4.14
CA THR A 337 14.78 0.37 -2.92
C THR A 337 14.05 -0.22 -1.72
N TYR A 338 14.52 0.05 -0.51
CA TYR A 338 13.77 -0.20 0.73
C TYR A 338 13.22 1.12 1.26
N PHE A 339 11.90 1.27 1.25
CA PHE A 339 11.15 2.42 1.75
C PHE A 339 10.83 2.25 3.24
N ASN A 340 11.13 3.26 4.04
CA ASN A 340 10.81 3.30 5.46
C ASN A 340 9.47 3.98 5.70
N ALA A 341 8.49 3.25 6.26
CA ALA A 341 7.13 3.77 6.44
C ALA A 341 7.08 4.99 7.37
N GLY A 342 7.89 4.99 8.44
CA GLY A 342 7.88 6.04 9.47
C GLY A 342 8.48 7.36 9.02
N THR A 343 9.37 7.36 8.02
CA THR A 343 10.08 8.56 7.56
C THR A 343 9.73 8.97 6.14
N ALA A 344 9.00 8.13 5.38
CA ALA A 344 8.74 8.31 3.96
C ALA A 344 10.02 8.50 3.11
N LYS A 345 11.10 7.81 3.53
CA LYS A 345 12.44 7.89 2.95
C LYS A 345 12.94 6.49 2.58
N CYS A 346 14.00 6.42 1.78
CA CYS A 346 14.61 5.17 1.34
C CYS A 346 15.95 4.91 2.04
N LEU A 347 16.30 3.63 2.16
CA LEU A 347 17.59 3.18 2.66
C LEU A 347 18.72 3.61 1.72
N ASP A 348 19.63 4.44 2.23
CA ASP A 348 20.64 5.16 1.46
C ASP A 348 22.01 5.05 2.16
N PRO A 349 23.06 4.57 1.48
CA PRO A 349 24.40 4.63 2.01
C PRO A 349 24.98 6.04 1.85
N LEU A 350 25.69 6.50 2.88
CA LEU A 350 26.48 7.71 2.81
C LEU A 350 27.77 7.49 1.98
N GLU A 351 28.54 8.56 1.80
CA GLU A 351 29.92 8.49 1.27
C GLU A 351 30.04 7.72 -0.05
N ASN A 352 29.05 7.87 -0.95
CA ASN A 352 28.98 7.19 -2.24
C ASN A 352 29.09 5.66 -2.13
N ALA A 353 28.53 5.07 -1.08
CA ALA A 353 28.55 3.64 -0.83
C ALA A 353 29.96 3.03 -0.73
N ALA A 354 30.93 3.79 -0.21
CA ALA A 354 32.25 3.26 0.13
C ALA A 354 32.17 2.13 1.18
N LEU A 355 33.26 1.38 1.31
CA LEU A 355 33.40 0.40 2.39
C LEU A 355 33.25 1.11 3.75
N GLU A 356 32.54 0.50 4.70
CA GLU A 356 32.21 1.05 6.02
C GLU A 356 31.28 2.27 6.01
N ALA A 357 30.77 2.69 4.84
CA ALA A 357 29.86 3.82 4.76
C ALA A 357 28.61 3.58 5.62
N PRO A 358 28.24 4.52 6.52
CA PRO A 358 27.04 4.39 7.33
C PRO A 358 25.76 4.49 6.49
N LEU A 359 24.70 3.83 6.95
CA LEU A 359 23.38 3.91 6.33
C LEU A 359 22.49 4.96 7.00
N ARG A 360 21.65 5.59 6.19
CA ARG A 360 20.63 6.55 6.62
C ARG A 360 19.31 6.31 5.88
N ALA A 361 18.25 6.94 6.39
CA ALA A 361 17.04 7.18 5.63
C ALA A 361 17.20 8.51 4.86
N PHE A 362 17.09 8.49 3.55
CA PHE A 362 17.21 9.68 2.71
C PHE A 362 16.07 9.77 1.68
N THR A 363 15.87 10.93 1.07
CA THR A 363 14.88 11.10 0.00
C THR A 363 14.97 9.96 -1.01
N CYS A 364 13.84 9.36 -1.38
CA CYS A 364 13.81 8.28 -2.37
C CYS A 364 14.13 8.81 -3.77
N LEU A 365 15.38 8.66 -4.20
CA LEU A 365 15.86 9.12 -5.50
C LEU A 365 15.79 8.02 -6.57
N GLY A 366 15.69 6.75 -6.17
CA GLY A 366 15.70 5.60 -7.09
C GLY A 366 17.04 5.42 -7.82
N THR A 367 18.11 6.05 -7.32
CA THR A 367 19.47 5.90 -7.87
C THR A 367 20.04 4.52 -7.53
N GLY A 368 21.10 4.10 -8.25
CA GLY A 368 21.81 2.85 -7.96
C GLY A 368 22.28 2.75 -6.50
N LEU A 369 22.62 3.86 -5.86
CA LEU A 369 23.03 3.90 -4.45
C LEU A 369 21.94 3.35 -3.51
N GLN A 370 20.66 3.54 -3.85
CA GLN A 370 19.53 3.10 -3.01
C GLN A 370 19.00 1.72 -3.40
N GLN A 371 19.65 1.03 -4.35
CA GLN A 371 19.21 -0.27 -4.84
C GLN A 371 19.83 -1.42 -4.04
N TRP A 372 18.97 -2.36 -3.65
CA TRP A 372 19.33 -3.46 -2.78
C TRP A 372 18.80 -4.79 -3.34
N ALA A 373 19.67 -5.78 -3.40
CA ALA A 373 19.35 -7.16 -3.73
C ALA A 373 19.39 -8.04 -2.47
N ALA A 374 18.52 -9.05 -2.43
CA ALA A 374 18.54 -10.10 -1.43
C ALA A 374 18.83 -11.43 -2.14
N PRO A 375 20.10 -11.69 -2.51
CA PRO A 375 20.51 -12.88 -3.26
C PRO A 375 20.09 -14.20 -2.60
#